data_AF-A0A2D9TEL3-F1
#
_entry.id   AF-A0A2D9TEL3-F1
#
_cell.length_a   1.000
_cell.length_b   1.000
_cell.length_c   1.000
_cell.angle_alpha   90.00
_cell.angle_beta   90.00
_cell.angle_gamma   90.00
#
_symmetry.space_group_name_H-M   'P 1'
#
loop_
_entity.id
_entity.type
_entity.pdbx_description
1 polymer ?
#
loop_
_entity_poly.entity_id
_entity_poly.type
_entity_poly.pdbx_seq_one_letter_code
_entity_poly.pdbx_strand_id
1 'polypeptide(L)'
;MTVPHAGTVRVVLALAVASIGCGGRTPLDLEVDAEVLERPVPGEEICSGLDEDLDGLVDEGFRDEQGRYLHPDHCGGCGQPCAVGAFPEVAVECQILEETAVCAATECEPGFAPGPAGRCVEVFDRLCLTCLEDADCGPLEGQRCMDVGGEMRCVAPCETGCPTGYSCSEDGFCQPLGRSCACEPGDTFDLACALTDPEGNRCPGAATCNDGLLSECVAPEDVCDETDNDCDGLVDEAFVDGRGAYIVDPRHCGECGVDCTAEALPEGDLTCGGDPFAPSCVLLCPDTLDGVMPGDRIDADRDIATGCECTVTSLSDEPGPVLAVGEMLDVNCDGADGIVVESFYVAPDGNDANPGSPTLPLRNIQTALDRAAESLGEGEARPHVFVASGDYTEVLELRDGVLLHGGYRRDFLALDPSGFRVEVRAPADATSAGGAALVAEGIGSQTTVVEWITLRGRDALAPSSATFGAVLVDPGRQLVVRDTEILAGTPGGGMNGTPGTVGTSAPAAGAAGAAPRGAAEDAGHVCTRGAANTVAGGAGSANRCDGVDVSGGTGGSPACPTFASFQPAGDRDRGGGAGSGGNGGQDSQ
;
A
#
# COMPACT_ATOMS: atom_id res chain seq x y z
N MET A 1 69.69 -20.04 14.45
CA MET A 1 69.98 -19.09 15.55
C MET A 1 68.75 -19.06 16.44
N THR A 2 68.79 -19.84 17.52
CA THR A 2 68.81 -19.37 18.92
C THR A 2 67.41 -19.08 19.51
N VAL A 3 66.90 -20.10 20.21
CA VAL A 3 66.26 -20.14 21.55
C VAL A 3 65.02 -19.26 21.83
N PRO A 4 63.96 -19.83 22.46
CA PRO A 4 62.69 -19.17 22.77
C PRO A 4 62.72 -18.44 24.13
N HIS A 5 61.76 -17.55 24.37
CA HIS A 5 61.53 -16.94 25.69
C HIS A 5 60.30 -17.55 26.37
N ALA A 6 60.52 -17.86 27.64
CA ALA A 6 59.63 -18.53 28.57
C ALA A 6 58.53 -17.60 29.10
N GLY A 7 57.31 -18.13 29.20
CA GLY A 7 56.20 -17.56 29.95
C GLY A 7 55.79 -18.49 31.08
N THR A 8 56.07 -18.06 32.30
CA THR A 8 55.94 -18.75 33.59
C THR A 8 54.52 -19.25 33.92
N VAL A 9 54.40 -20.52 34.27
CA VAL A 9 53.22 -21.12 34.93
C VAL A 9 53.21 -20.71 36.40
N ARG A 10 52.14 -20.05 36.86
CA ARG A 10 51.80 -19.92 38.28
C ARG A 10 50.49 -20.65 38.54
N VAL A 11 50.62 -21.83 39.14
CA VAL A 11 49.51 -22.57 39.78
C VAL A 11 49.18 -21.85 41.09
N VAL A 12 47.97 -21.31 41.20
CA VAL A 12 47.38 -20.91 42.48
C VAL A 12 46.22 -21.85 42.76
N LEU A 13 46.43 -22.70 43.77
CA LEU A 13 45.44 -23.54 44.40
C LEU A 13 44.62 -22.66 45.35
N ALA A 14 43.31 -22.53 45.11
CA ALA A 14 42.37 -21.95 46.07
C ALA A 14 41.20 -22.91 46.28
N LEU A 15 40.98 -23.24 47.55
CA LEU A 15 40.04 -24.24 48.05
C LEU A 15 38.85 -23.53 48.73
N ALA A 16 37.64 -24.05 48.49
CA ALA A 16 36.35 -23.80 49.19
C ALA A 16 35.72 -22.40 48.95
N VAL A 17 34.40 -22.24 48.73
CA VAL A 17 33.24 -22.79 49.44
C VAL A 17 32.04 -22.89 48.49
N ALA A 18 31.30 -24.01 48.52
CA ALA A 18 30.02 -24.15 47.83
C ALA A 18 28.91 -23.48 48.65
N SER A 19 28.33 -22.41 48.11
CA SER A 19 27.08 -21.83 48.58
C SER A 19 26.02 -22.03 47.50
N ILE A 20 25.04 -22.91 47.78
CA ILE A 20 23.82 -23.08 47.01
C ILE A 20 22.96 -21.82 47.26
N GLY A 21 22.82 -20.98 46.22
CA GLY A 21 21.94 -19.84 46.19
C GLY A 21 21.06 -19.90 44.95
N CYS A 22 19.76 -20.15 45.14
CA CYS A 22 18.73 -19.96 44.13
C CYS A 22 18.52 -18.46 43.85
N GLY A 23 18.21 -18.13 42.59
CA GLY A 23 17.58 -16.87 42.22
C GLY A 23 18.53 -15.77 41.75
N GLY A 24 19.23 -16.00 40.64
CA GLY A 24 19.79 -14.94 39.81
C GLY A 24 19.16 -15.05 38.44
N ARG A 25 18.51 -13.97 37.97
CA ARG A 25 18.07 -13.82 36.59
C ARG A 25 19.26 -14.16 35.69
N THR A 26 19.09 -15.12 34.79
CA THR A 26 19.95 -15.22 33.61
C THR A 26 19.88 -13.84 32.95
N PRO A 27 20.98 -13.09 32.84
CA PRO A 27 21.02 -12.02 31.86
C PRO A 27 20.68 -12.69 30.53
N LEU A 28 19.78 -12.10 29.75
CA LEU A 28 19.78 -12.38 28.32
C LEU A 28 21.22 -12.10 27.87
N ASP A 29 21.94 -13.14 27.45
CA ASP A 29 23.15 -12.95 26.66
C ASP A 29 22.70 -12.11 25.47
N LEU A 30 23.06 -10.82 25.49
CA LEU A 30 22.92 -9.92 24.36
C LEU A 30 24.07 -10.10 23.36
N GLU A 31 24.84 -11.17 23.50
CA GLU A 31 25.76 -11.64 22.47
C GLU A 31 25.12 -12.87 21.84
N VAL A 32 24.18 -12.61 20.91
CA VAL A 32 24.13 -13.45 19.71
C VAL A 32 25.55 -13.33 19.14
N ASP A 33 26.29 -14.44 19.15
CA ASP A 33 27.41 -14.63 18.23
C ASP A 33 26.81 -14.60 16.82
N ALA A 34 26.46 -13.39 16.37
CA ALA A 34 26.39 -13.07 14.97
C ALA A 34 27.84 -13.19 14.52
N GLU A 35 28.23 -14.40 14.10
CA GLU A 35 29.20 -14.49 13.02
C GLU A 35 28.77 -13.45 12.00
N VAL A 36 29.63 -12.45 11.85
CA VAL A 36 29.41 -11.20 11.15
C VAL A 36 28.79 -11.49 9.78
N LEU A 37 27.46 -11.52 9.71
CA LEU A 37 26.75 -11.09 8.53
C LEU A 37 27.18 -9.64 8.42
N GLU A 38 28.07 -9.36 7.46
CA GLU A 38 28.49 -7.99 7.15
C GLU A 38 27.20 -7.18 7.03
N ARG A 39 26.94 -6.31 8.02
CA ARG A 39 25.79 -5.42 7.96
C ARG A 39 25.97 -4.60 6.68
N PRO A 40 24.91 -4.43 5.87
CA PRO A 40 25.02 -3.67 4.64
C PRO A 40 25.67 -2.33 4.95
N VAL A 41 26.63 -1.94 4.11
CA VAL A 41 27.32 -0.66 4.25
C VAL A 41 26.40 0.40 3.67
N PRO A 42 26.03 1.45 4.42
CA PRO A 42 25.24 2.56 3.91
C PRO A 42 25.79 3.08 2.58
N GLY A 43 24.91 3.11 1.58
CA GLY A 43 25.17 3.59 0.22
C GLY A 43 24.80 5.06 0.03
N GLU A 44 24.90 5.51 -1.22
CA GLU A 44 24.18 6.69 -1.71
C GLU A 44 22.82 6.18 -2.21
N GLU A 45 21.76 6.93 -1.92
CA GLU A 45 20.42 6.64 -2.40
C GLU A 45 20.41 6.47 -3.92
N ILE A 46 19.85 5.35 -4.36
CA ILE A 46 19.49 5.12 -5.75
C ILE A 46 18.02 4.79 -5.76
N CYS A 47 17.31 5.22 -6.80
CA CYS A 47 15.91 4.87 -6.86
C CYS A 47 15.82 3.36 -7.14
N SER A 48 15.59 2.57 -6.10
CA SER A 48 15.49 1.11 -6.17
C SER A 48 14.34 0.58 -5.33
N GLY A 49 13.68 1.44 -4.56
CA GLY A 49 12.66 1.05 -3.59
C GLY A 49 13.25 0.33 -2.37
N LEU A 50 14.57 0.46 -2.16
CA LEU A 50 15.27 0.02 -0.96
C LEU A 50 15.83 1.23 -0.21
N ASP A 51 16.12 1.03 1.06
CA ASP A 51 16.79 2.00 1.93
C ASP A 51 18.30 1.72 1.83
N GLU A 52 19.01 2.38 0.89
CA GLU A 52 20.44 2.11 0.68
C GLU A 52 21.30 2.65 1.81
N ASP A 53 20.94 3.81 2.37
CA ASP A 53 21.70 4.47 3.41
C ASP A 53 21.35 3.99 4.84
N LEU A 54 20.31 3.14 4.95
CA LEU A 54 19.81 2.49 6.16
C LEU A 54 19.28 3.50 7.20
N ASP A 55 18.71 4.63 6.78
CA ASP A 55 18.13 5.64 7.65
C ASP A 55 16.66 5.38 8.03
N GLY A 56 16.03 4.39 7.39
CA GLY A 56 14.64 3.97 7.59
C GLY A 56 13.65 4.66 6.66
N LEU A 57 14.11 5.48 5.72
CA LEU A 57 13.34 6.02 4.62
C LEU A 57 13.75 5.28 3.33
N VAL A 58 12.86 5.28 2.34
CA VAL A 58 13.09 4.58 1.07
C VAL A 58 13.05 5.60 -0.04
N ASP A 59 14.12 5.66 -0.84
CA ASP A 59 14.30 6.58 -1.97
C ASP A 59 14.07 8.05 -1.59
N GLU A 60 14.41 8.49 -0.37
CA GLU A 60 14.11 9.86 0.10
C GLU A 60 14.89 10.94 -0.65
N GLY A 61 15.94 10.56 -1.38
CA GLY A 61 16.60 11.43 -2.36
C GLY A 61 15.73 11.77 -3.59
N PHE A 62 14.67 11.00 -3.83
CA PHE A 62 13.83 11.08 -5.03
C PHE A 62 12.36 11.41 -4.73
N ARG A 63 11.96 11.32 -3.47
CA ARG A 63 10.59 11.54 -2.98
C ARG A 63 10.42 12.83 -2.19
N ASP A 64 9.20 13.35 -2.17
CA ASP A 64 8.81 14.44 -1.28
C ASP A 64 8.43 13.96 0.14
N GLU A 65 8.09 14.90 1.03
CA GLU A 65 7.67 14.60 2.40
C GLU A 65 6.39 13.74 2.49
N GLN A 66 5.63 13.60 1.40
CA GLN A 66 4.43 12.77 1.30
C GLN A 66 4.72 11.39 0.68
N GLY A 67 5.98 11.14 0.28
CA GLY A 67 6.44 9.90 -0.33
C GLY A 67 6.19 9.84 -1.85
N ARG A 68 5.90 10.96 -2.51
CA ARG A 68 5.66 11.03 -3.95
C ARG A 68 6.97 11.27 -4.68
N TYR A 69 7.25 10.51 -5.73
CA TYR A 69 8.47 10.70 -6.48
C TYR A 69 8.39 11.95 -7.38
N LEU A 70 9.19 12.96 -7.06
CA LEU A 70 9.24 14.25 -7.78
C LEU A 70 10.57 14.48 -8.50
N HIS A 71 11.49 13.53 -8.42
CA HIS A 71 12.74 13.61 -9.15
C HIS A 71 12.46 13.51 -10.66
N PRO A 72 13.08 14.34 -11.52
CA PRO A 72 12.86 14.31 -12.97
C PRO A 72 13.12 12.93 -13.60
N ASP A 73 14.07 12.16 -13.08
CA ASP A 73 14.37 10.81 -13.59
C ASP A 73 13.47 9.71 -13.02
N HIS A 74 12.59 10.05 -12.07
CA HIS A 74 11.72 9.12 -11.34
C HIS A 74 10.32 9.72 -11.08
N CYS A 75 9.75 10.46 -12.02
CA CYS A 75 8.49 11.16 -11.80
C CYS A 75 7.31 10.19 -11.64
N GLY A 76 6.58 10.29 -10.53
CA GLY A 76 5.42 9.42 -10.27
C GLY A 76 5.79 8.00 -9.83
N GLY A 77 7.01 7.55 -10.09
CA GLY A 77 7.49 6.24 -9.70
C GLY A 77 8.97 6.05 -10.02
N CYS A 78 9.54 5.02 -9.42
CA CYS A 78 10.93 4.70 -9.65
C CYS A 78 11.20 4.27 -11.10
N GLY A 79 12.31 4.76 -11.67
CA GLY A 79 12.68 4.47 -13.07
C GLY A 79 11.78 5.13 -14.14
N GLN A 80 10.98 6.13 -13.77
CA GLN A 80 10.09 6.85 -14.69
C GLN A 80 10.65 8.24 -15.05
N PRO A 81 11.49 8.39 -16.09
CA PRO A 81 12.01 9.70 -16.45
C PRO A 81 10.93 10.58 -17.07
N CYS A 82 10.75 11.78 -16.53
CA CYS A 82 9.91 12.81 -17.11
C CYS A 82 10.65 13.50 -18.26
N ALA A 83 10.44 12.98 -19.47
CA ALA A 83 10.99 13.50 -20.71
C ALA A 83 9.86 13.72 -21.73
N VAL A 84 10.12 14.59 -22.71
CA VAL A 84 9.18 14.82 -23.81
C VAL A 84 9.13 13.54 -24.66
N GLY A 85 8.03 12.78 -24.54
CA GLY A 85 7.81 11.52 -25.24
C GLY A 85 7.24 11.70 -26.65
N ALA A 86 6.30 12.65 -26.84
CA ALA A 86 5.63 12.87 -28.11
C ALA A 86 5.10 14.29 -28.33
N PHE A 87 4.55 14.47 -29.53
CA PHE A 87 3.62 15.56 -29.86
C PHE A 87 2.28 15.37 -29.12
N PRO A 88 1.64 16.43 -28.60
CA PRO A 88 1.94 17.85 -28.83
C PRO A 88 2.85 18.51 -27.77
N GLU A 89 3.43 17.76 -26.84
CA GLU A 89 4.31 18.29 -25.80
C GLU A 89 5.64 18.81 -26.38
N VAL A 90 6.02 20.02 -25.97
CA VAL A 90 7.30 20.65 -26.33
C VAL A 90 8.26 20.66 -25.13
N ALA A 91 7.73 20.81 -23.93
CA ALA A 91 8.48 20.74 -22.68
C ALA A 91 7.61 20.15 -21.57
N VAL A 92 8.24 19.37 -20.70
CA VAL A 92 7.59 18.71 -19.56
C VAL A 92 8.39 18.93 -18.28
N GLU A 93 7.73 18.86 -17.13
CA GLU A 93 8.34 18.89 -15.81
C GLU A 93 7.55 18.00 -14.85
N CYS A 94 8.24 17.34 -13.91
CA CYS A 94 7.56 16.57 -12.88
C CYS A 94 6.83 17.50 -11.90
N GLN A 95 5.51 17.45 -11.89
CA GLN A 95 4.66 18.34 -11.09
C GLN A 95 3.66 17.55 -10.26
N ILE A 96 3.18 18.16 -9.17
CA ILE A 96 2.08 17.61 -8.39
C ILE A 96 0.77 18.14 -8.98
N LEU A 97 -0.02 17.26 -9.60
CA LEU A 97 -1.38 17.55 -10.05
C LEU A 97 -2.33 16.61 -9.31
N GLU A 98 -3.41 17.16 -8.72
CA GLU A 98 -4.38 16.37 -7.95
C GLU A 98 -3.76 15.41 -6.90
N GLU A 99 -2.72 15.86 -6.21
CA GLU A 99 -1.93 15.11 -5.20
C GLU A 99 -1.05 13.97 -5.75
N THR A 100 -1.02 13.73 -7.06
CA THR A 100 -0.10 12.77 -7.70
C THR A 100 1.05 13.49 -8.38
N ALA A 101 2.23 12.86 -8.37
CA ALA A 101 3.35 13.34 -9.17
C ALA A 101 3.19 12.82 -10.60
N VAL A 102 3.11 13.73 -11.56
CA VAL A 102 2.90 13.43 -12.98
C VAL A 102 3.88 14.21 -13.84
N CYS A 103 4.29 13.62 -14.96
CA CYS A 103 5.13 14.30 -15.93
C CYS A 103 4.26 15.27 -16.75
N ALA A 104 4.20 16.53 -16.31
CA ALA A 104 3.26 17.51 -16.81
C ALA A 104 3.87 18.39 -17.91
N ALA A 105 3.15 18.55 -19.01
CA ALA A 105 3.38 19.52 -20.06
C ALA A 105 3.45 20.95 -19.50
N THR A 106 4.54 21.64 -19.80
CA THR A 106 4.75 23.06 -19.49
C THR A 106 4.71 23.94 -20.74
N GLU A 107 4.96 23.34 -21.91
CA GLU A 107 4.87 23.99 -23.21
C GLU A 107 4.30 22.99 -24.23
N CYS A 108 3.42 23.49 -25.11
CA CYS A 108 2.74 22.71 -26.14
C CYS A 108 2.96 23.30 -27.53
N GLU A 109 2.83 22.48 -28.55
CA GLU A 109 2.87 22.92 -29.95
C GLU A 109 1.73 23.94 -30.25
N PRO A 110 1.92 24.85 -31.23
CA PRO A 110 0.90 25.84 -31.57
C PRO A 110 -0.45 25.21 -31.92
N GLY A 111 -1.50 25.66 -31.23
CA GLY A 111 -2.85 25.09 -31.31
C GLY A 111 -3.24 24.22 -30.11
N PHE A 112 -2.27 23.92 -29.23
CA PHE A 112 -2.47 23.18 -27.98
C PHE A 112 -2.09 24.04 -26.77
N ALA A 113 -2.58 23.66 -25.59
CA ALA A 113 -2.20 24.28 -24.32
C ALA A 113 -2.21 23.25 -23.17
N PRO A 114 -1.43 23.48 -22.09
CA PRO A 114 -1.45 22.59 -20.94
C PRO A 114 -2.83 22.53 -20.27
N GLY A 115 -3.39 21.33 -20.19
CA GLY A 115 -4.61 21.02 -19.47
C GLY A 115 -4.36 20.77 -17.97
N PRO A 116 -5.45 20.65 -17.18
CA PRO A 116 -5.38 20.44 -15.73
C PRO A 116 -4.79 19.08 -15.33
N ALA A 117 -4.83 18.08 -16.23
CA ALA A 117 -4.17 16.78 -16.05
C ALA A 117 -2.67 16.83 -16.37
N GLY A 118 -2.13 17.97 -16.81
CA GLY A 118 -0.73 18.12 -17.17
C GLY A 118 -0.39 17.60 -18.57
N ARG A 119 -1.35 17.49 -19.48
CA ARG A 119 -1.12 17.11 -20.89
C ARG A 119 -1.47 18.24 -21.83
N CYS A 120 -0.96 18.22 -23.06
CA CYS A 120 -1.32 19.20 -24.07
C CYS A 120 -2.68 18.86 -24.70
N VAL A 121 -3.69 19.70 -24.52
CA VAL A 121 -5.03 19.53 -25.13
C VAL A 121 -5.29 20.61 -26.18
N GLU A 122 -6.12 20.31 -27.18
CA GLU A 122 -6.43 21.24 -28.27
C GLU A 122 -7.14 22.51 -27.75
N VAL A 123 -6.67 23.68 -28.18
CA VAL A 123 -7.23 24.98 -27.74
C VAL A 123 -8.59 25.27 -28.38
N PHE A 124 -8.84 24.68 -29.55
CA PHE A 124 -9.91 25.08 -30.45
C PHE A 124 -11.05 24.05 -30.59
N ASP A 125 -10.96 22.92 -29.88
CA ASP A 125 -11.91 21.79 -29.89
C ASP A 125 -13.37 22.20 -29.61
N ARG A 126 -13.54 23.27 -28.81
CA ARG A 126 -14.84 23.77 -28.34
C ARG A 126 -15.26 25.11 -28.95
N LEU A 127 -14.53 25.63 -29.93
CA LEU A 127 -14.91 26.90 -30.57
C LEU A 127 -16.32 26.83 -31.13
N CYS A 128 -17.11 27.86 -30.85
CA CYS A 128 -18.51 27.95 -31.25
C CYS A 128 -19.48 26.95 -30.59
N LEU A 129 -19.06 26.19 -29.57
CA LEU A 129 -20.00 25.41 -28.75
C LEU A 129 -20.95 26.35 -27.99
N THR A 130 -22.21 25.97 -27.83
CA THR A 130 -23.17 26.75 -27.02
C THR A 130 -22.83 26.62 -25.53
N CYS A 131 -22.84 27.73 -24.80
CA CYS A 131 -22.48 27.77 -23.39
C CYS A 131 -23.39 28.69 -22.58
N LEU A 132 -23.35 28.51 -21.26
CA LEU A 132 -23.98 29.37 -20.26
C LEU A 132 -22.92 30.05 -19.38
N GLU A 133 -21.81 29.38 -19.10
CA GLU A 133 -20.70 29.89 -18.31
C GLU A 133 -19.34 29.43 -18.87
N ASP A 134 -18.26 30.07 -18.42
CA ASP A 134 -16.90 29.79 -18.93
C ASP A 134 -16.49 28.31 -18.77
N ALA A 135 -16.96 27.64 -17.71
CA ALA A 135 -16.69 26.22 -17.45
C ALA A 135 -17.29 25.27 -18.50
N ASP A 136 -18.30 25.70 -19.27
CA ASP A 136 -18.84 24.89 -20.37
C ASP A 136 -17.86 24.78 -21.54
N CYS A 137 -16.87 25.69 -21.61
CA CYS A 137 -16.02 25.89 -22.78
C CYS A 137 -14.75 25.07 -22.80
N GLY A 138 -14.54 24.22 -21.81
CA GLY A 138 -13.44 23.26 -21.75
C GLY A 138 -12.55 23.42 -20.52
N PRO A 139 -11.57 22.52 -20.37
CA PRO A 139 -10.70 22.47 -19.21
C PRO A 139 -9.54 23.49 -19.26
N LEU A 140 -9.33 24.15 -20.40
CA LEU A 140 -8.21 25.06 -20.61
C LEU A 140 -8.43 26.42 -19.97
N GLU A 141 -7.37 26.94 -19.34
CA GLU A 141 -7.40 28.27 -18.77
C GLU A 141 -7.60 29.34 -19.87
N GLY A 142 -8.54 30.24 -19.65
CA GLY A 142 -8.80 31.37 -20.55
C GLY A 142 -9.85 31.11 -21.64
N GLN A 143 -10.37 29.90 -21.79
CA GLN A 143 -11.59 29.66 -22.56
C GLN A 143 -12.77 30.37 -21.89
N ARG A 144 -13.63 31.03 -22.70
CA ARG A 144 -14.75 31.82 -22.17
C ARG A 144 -16.03 31.63 -22.94
N CYS A 145 -17.14 31.81 -22.22
CA CYS A 145 -18.46 31.90 -22.79
C CYS A 145 -18.80 33.36 -23.11
N MET A 146 -18.81 33.72 -24.39
CA MET A 146 -18.99 35.11 -24.84
C MET A 146 -20.10 35.24 -25.88
N ASP A 147 -20.63 36.45 -26.03
CA ASP A 147 -21.57 36.76 -27.12
C ASP A 147 -20.80 36.81 -28.46
N VAL A 148 -21.11 35.87 -29.35
CA VAL A 148 -20.61 35.81 -30.72
C VAL A 148 -21.79 35.79 -31.67
N GLY A 149 -22.01 36.91 -32.37
CA GLY A 149 -23.12 37.03 -33.32
C GLY A 149 -24.52 37.08 -32.67
N GLY A 150 -24.62 37.43 -31.39
CA GLY A 150 -25.89 37.50 -30.64
C GLY A 150 -26.25 36.22 -29.88
N GLU A 151 -25.35 35.23 -29.84
CA GLU A 151 -25.51 33.98 -29.10
C GLU A 151 -24.32 33.73 -28.18
N MET A 152 -24.56 33.08 -27.04
CA MET A 152 -23.49 32.69 -26.10
C MET A 152 -22.75 31.48 -26.64
N ARG A 153 -21.47 31.68 -26.97
CA ARG A 153 -20.61 30.71 -27.63
C ARG A 153 -19.24 30.64 -26.97
N CYS A 154 -18.67 29.46 -26.98
CA CYS A 154 -17.31 29.24 -26.50
C CYS A 154 -16.29 29.83 -27.45
N VAL A 155 -15.34 30.56 -26.88
CA VAL A 155 -14.22 31.18 -27.58
C VAL A 155 -12.92 30.90 -26.85
N ALA A 156 -11.82 30.86 -27.60
CA ALA A 156 -10.48 30.62 -27.08
C ALA A 156 -9.59 31.86 -27.30
N PRO A 157 -8.60 32.11 -26.42
CA PRO A 157 -7.64 33.20 -26.58
C PRO A 157 -6.82 33.08 -27.88
N CYS A 158 -6.44 34.21 -28.48
CA CYS A 158 -5.66 34.21 -29.73
C CYS A 158 -4.16 33.92 -29.55
N GLU A 159 -3.68 33.74 -28.32
CA GLU A 159 -2.24 33.69 -28.00
C GLU A 159 -1.54 32.53 -28.71
N THR A 160 -2.23 31.40 -28.87
CA THR A 160 -1.78 30.20 -29.59
C THR A 160 -2.10 30.24 -31.09
N GLY A 161 -2.61 31.36 -31.60
CA GLY A 161 -3.13 31.51 -32.96
C GLY A 161 -4.65 31.30 -33.03
N CYS A 162 -5.24 31.41 -34.22
CA CYS A 162 -6.62 30.99 -34.46
C CYS A 162 -6.64 29.99 -35.61
N PRO A 163 -7.54 28.99 -35.58
CA PRO A 163 -7.61 27.97 -36.62
C PRO A 163 -8.13 28.56 -37.94
N THR A 164 -8.04 27.77 -39.02
CA THR A 164 -8.52 28.18 -40.34
C THR A 164 -10.01 28.51 -40.28
N GLY A 165 -10.43 29.62 -40.91
CA GLY A 165 -11.81 30.11 -40.86
C GLY A 165 -12.11 31.03 -39.67
N TYR A 166 -11.16 31.20 -38.74
CA TYR A 166 -11.24 32.10 -37.60
C TYR A 166 -10.25 33.26 -37.71
N SER A 167 -10.53 34.34 -37.00
CA SER A 167 -9.64 35.48 -36.83
C SER A 167 -9.70 36.01 -35.42
N CYS A 168 -8.61 36.64 -34.97
CA CYS A 168 -8.59 37.25 -33.66
C CYS A 168 -9.51 38.48 -33.61
N SER A 169 -10.46 38.48 -32.68
CA SER A 169 -11.34 39.61 -32.41
C SER A 169 -10.61 40.73 -31.65
N GLU A 170 -11.24 41.91 -31.56
CA GLU A 170 -10.67 43.05 -30.81
C GLU A 170 -10.52 42.75 -29.31
N ASP A 171 -11.33 41.83 -28.79
CA ASP A 171 -11.31 41.40 -27.39
C ASP A 171 -10.25 40.32 -27.11
N GLY A 172 -9.48 39.90 -28.12
CA GLY A 172 -8.38 38.94 -27.96
C GLY A 172 -8.80 37.46 -28.03
N PHE A 173 -9.99 37.17 -28.56
CA PHE A 173 -10.50 35.81 -28.69
C PHE A 173 -10.74 35.42 -30.16
N CYS A 174 -10.54 34.15 -30.50
CA CYS A 174 -10.81 33.60 -31.82
C CYS A 174 -12.32 33.58 -32.10
N GLN A 175 -12.72 34.21 -33.20
CA GLN A 175 -14.10 34.22 -33.71
C GLN A 175 -14.10 33.87 -35.20
N PRO A 176 -15.18 33.25 -35.73
CA PRO A 176 -15.29 32.99 -37.17
C PRO A 176 -15.12 34.28 -37.99
N LEU A 177 -14.64 34.18 -39.22
CA LEU A 177 -14.48 35.34 -40.11
C LEU A 177 -15.79 36.11 -40.34
N GLY A 178 -16.93 35.41 -40.36
CA GLY A 178 -18.28 35.97 -40.41
C GLY A 178 -18.75 36.63 -39.10
N ARG A 179 -17.97 36.52 -38.01
CA ARG A 179 -18.26 37.01 -36.64
C ARG A 179 -19.52 36.43 -36.00
N SER A 180 -19.96 35.29 -36.50
CA SER A 180 -21.11 34.52 -36.02
C SER A 180 -20.76 33.05 -36.07
N CYS A 181 -21.25 32.28 -35.11
CA CYS A 181 -21.20 30.81 -35.13
C CYS A 181 -22.38 30.19 -35.90
N ALA A 182 -23.27 31.01 -36.45
CA ALA A 182 -24.29 30.56 -37.39
C ALA A 182 -23.66 30.28 -38.76
N CYS A 183 -24.02 29.16 -39.37
CA CYS A 183 -23.55 28.81 -40.72
C CYS A 183 -24.42 29.52 -41.77
N GLU A 184 -24.02 30.71 -42.22
CA GLU A 184 -24.74 31.50 -43.24
C GLU A 184 -24.11 31.34 -44.64
N PRO A 185 -24.85 31.63 -45.73
CA PRO A 185 -24.29 31.57 -47.08
C PRO A 185 -23.05 32.46 -47.22
N GLY A 186 -21.96 31.91 -47.77
CA GLY A 186 -20.66 32.56 -47.87
C GLY A 186 -19.67 32.25 -46.74
N ASP A 187 -20.12 31.62 -45.65
CA ASP A 187 -19.24 31.21 -44.55
C ASP A 187 -18.56 29.87 -44.81
N THR A 188 -17.33 29.72 -44.31
CA THR A 188 -16.59 28.45 -44.34
C THR A 188 -15.68 28.37 -43.12
N PHE A 189 -16.01 27.49 -42.19
CA PHE A 189 -15.27 27.23 -40.95
C PHE A 189 -15.76 25.92 -40.32
N ASP A 190 -14.92 25.32 -39.48
CA ASP A 190 -15.30 24.19 -38.63
C ASP A 190 -15.74 24.72 -37.26
N LEU A 191 -16.80 24.16 -36.69
CA LEU A 191 -17.24 24.51 -35.34
C LEU A 191 -17.46 23.27 -34.50
N ALA A 192 -17.27 23.45 -33.20
CA ALA A 192 -17.69 22.48 -32.21
C ALA A 192 -19.21 22.37 -32.15
N CYS A 193 -19.68 21.16 -31.92
CA CYS A 193 -21.08 20.82 -31.67
C CYS A 193 -21.17 19.90 -30.45
N ALA A 194 -22.35 19.76 -29.86
CA ALA A 194 -22.52 18.93 -28.66
C ALA A 194 -23.05 17.56 -29.06
N LEU A 195 -22.30 16.52 -28.69
CA LEU A 195 -22.75 15.14 -28.67
C LEU A 195 -23.13 14.74 -27.23
N THR A 196 -23.65 13.53 -27.09
CA THR A 196 -23.98 12.95 -25.79
C THR A 196 -23.50 11.52 -25.80
N ASP A 197 -22.63 11.19 -24.86
CA ASP A 197 -22.13 9.83 -24.66
C ASP A 197 -23.27 8.88 -24.17
N PRO A 198 -23.03 7.56 -24.10
CA PRO A 198 -24.01 6.61 -23.57
C PRO A 198 -24.45 6.90 -22.12
N GLU A 199 -23.59 7.52 -21.32
CA GLU A 199 -23.80 7.88 -19.90
C GLU A 199 -24.63 9.16 -19.72
N GLY A 200 -24.83 9.93 -20.79
CA GLY A 200 -25.58 11.18 -20.81
C GLY A 200 -24.73 12.44 -20.57
N ASN A 201 -23.40 12.34 -20.53
CA ASN A 201 -22.51 13.49 -20.46
C ASN A 201 -22.38 14.15 -21.83
N ARG A 202 -22.04 15.44 -21.82
CA ARG A 202 -21.82 16.22 -23.05
C ARG A 202 -20.37 16.08 -23.48
N CYS A 203 -20.19 15.72 -24.75
CA CYS A 203 -18.88 15.58 -25.37
C CYS A 203 -18.80 16.50 -26.61
N PRO A 204 -17.64 17.12 -26.89
CA PRO A 204 -17.47 17.94 -28.09
C PRO A 204 -17.41 17.05 -29.35
N GLY A 205 -18.24 17.36 -30.34
CA GLY A 205 -18.08 16.86 -31.72
C GLY A 205 -17.68 17.99 -32.66
N ALA A 206 -17.34 17.66 -33.90
CA ALA A 206 -17.04 18.60 -34.96
C ALA A 206 -18.15 18.64 -36.01
N ALA A 207 -18.44 19.84 -36.51
CA ALA A 207 -19.26 20.06 -37.69
C ALA A 207 -18.62 21.09 -38.62
N THR A 208 -18.68 20.86 -39.92
CA THR A 208 -18.15 21.76 -40.94
C THR A 208 -19.27 22.61 -41.54
N CYS A 209 -19.09 23.92 -41.52
CA CYS A 209 -19.88 24.85 -42.32
C CYS A 209 -19.21 25.07 -43.68
N ASN A 210 -19.92 24.81 -44.77
CA ASN A 210 -19.43 25.04 -46.14
C ASN A 210 -20.48 25.79 -46.98
N ASP A 211 -20.22 27.08 -47.22
CA ASP A 211 -21.10 28.00 -47.96
C ASP A 211 -22.54 28.02 -47.42
N GLY A 212 -22.68 28.05 -46.08
CA GLY A 212 -23.98 28.05 -45.40
C GLY A 212 -24.63 26.67 -45.25
N LEU A 213 -23.95 25.58 -45.64
CA LEU A 213 -24.38 24.21 -45.38
C LEU A 213 -23.60 23.63 -44.19
N LEU A 214 -24.30 23.43 -43.07
CA LEU A 214 -23.74 22.78 -41.88
C LEU A 214 -23.82 21.25 -42.03
N SER A 215 -22.71 20.54 -41.78
CA SER A 215 -22.69 19.08 -41.72
C SER A 215 -23.44 18.54 -40.50
N GLU A 216 -23.61 17.22 -40.44
CA GLU A 216 -23.95 16.56 -39.19
C GLU A 216 -22.82 16.75 -38.17
N CYS A 217 -23.18 16.73 -36.88
CA CYS A 217 -22.23 16.69 -35.80
C CYS A 217 -21.66 15.28 -35.70
N VAL A 218 -20.34 15.15 -35.84
CA VAL A 218 -19.63 13.87 -35.77
C VAL A 218 -18.55 13.96 -34.72
N ALA A 219 -18.33 12.89 -33.97
CA ALA A 219 -17.18 12.84 -33.09
C ALA A 219 -15.90 12.64 -33.95
N PRO A 220 -14.76 13.21 -33.55
CA PRO A 220 -13.47 12.82 -34.12
C PRO A 220 -13.20 11.33 -33.89
N GLU A 221 -12.24 10.77 -34.62
CA GLU A 221 -11.69 9.46 -34.25
C GLU A 221 -10.82 9.64 -33.01
N ASP A 222 -10.77 8.61 -32.18
CA ASP A 222 -9.89 8.56 -31.02
C ASP A 222 -8.42 8.80 -31.39
N VAL A 223 -7.79 9.67 -30.61
CA VAL A 223 -6.35 9.89 -30.62
C VAL A 223 -5.84 9.65 -29.21
N CYS A 224 -4.69 9.00 -29.08
CA CYS A 224 -4.13 8.71 -27.76
C CYS A 224 -3.75 10.02 -27.06
N ASP A 225 -4.65 10.55 -26.23
CA ASP A 225 -4.48 11.78 -25.46
C ASP A 225 -5.07 11.69 -24.04
N GLU A 226 -5.39 10.47 -23.59
CA GLU A 226 -6.01 10.15 -22.31
C GLU A 226 -7.41 10.80 -22.14
N THR A 227 -8.08 11.14 -23.26
CA THR A 227 -9.44 11.70 -23.29
C THR A 227 -10.34 10.89 -24.23
N ASP A 228 -11.62 10.80 -23.89
CA ASP A 228 -12.67 10.28 -24.79
C ASP A 228 -12.91 11.30 -25.92
N ASN A 229 -12.30 11.08 -27.09
CA ASN A 229 -12.48 11.98 -28.22
C ASN A 229 -13.69 11.60 -29.06
N ASP A 230 -13.96 10.30 -29.22
CA ASP A 230 -15.03 9.81 -30.10
C ASP A 230 -16.42 9.76 -29.43
N CYS A 231 -16.49 10.16 -28.16
CA CYS A 231 -17.67 10.33 -27.33
C CYS A 231 -18.44 9.01 -27.08
N ASP A 232 -17.76 7.87 -27.02
CA ASP A 232 -18.38 6.58 -26.75
C ASP A 232 -18.41 6.20 -25.25
N GLY A 233 -17.81 7.03 -24.38
CA GLY A 233 -17.73 6.84 -22.93
C GLY A 233 -16.51 6.04 -22.48
N LEU A 234 -15.65 5.60 -23.40
CA LEU A 234 -14.36 4.98 -23.15
C LEU A 234 -13.24 5.97 -23.50
N VAL A 235 -12.09 5.78 -22.87
CA VAL A 235 -10.92 6.62 -23.09
C VAL A 235 -9.89 5.77 -23.80
N ASP A 236 -9.46 6.22 -24.98
CA ASP A 236 -8.39 5.63 -25.77
C ASP A 236 -8.56 4.13 -26.03
N GLU A 237 -9.79 3.64 -26.23
CA GLU A 237 -10.07 2.21 -26.41
C GLU A 237 -9.48 1.63 -27.69
N ALA A 238 -9.04 2.49 -28.62
CA ALA A 238 -8.23 2.12 -29.77
C ALA A 238 -6.75 1.81 -29.43
N PHE A 239 -6.26 2.26 -28.27
CA PHE A 239 -4.84 2.21 -27.86
C PHE A 239 -4.61 1.35 -26.61
N VAL A 240 -5.62 1.16 -25.76
CA VAL A 240 -5.57 0.28 -24.59
C VAL A 240 -6.15 -1.11 -24.88
N ASP A 241 -5.72 -2.11 -24.11
CA ASP A 241 -6.36 -3.43 -24.13
C ASP A 241 -7.48 -3.57 -23.10
N GLY A 242 -8.03 -4.77 -22.93
CA GLY A 242 -9.12 -5.04 -21.99
C GLY A 242 -8.77 -4.78 -20.51
N ARG A 243 -7.50 -4.56 -20.19
CA ARG A 243 -7.01 -4.22 -18.84
C ARG A 243 -6.80 -2.72 -18.67
N GLY A 244 -6.98 -1.92 -19.72
CA GLY A 244 -6.68 -0.48 -19.74
C GLY A 244 -5.18 -0.18 -19.92
N ALA A 245 -4.36 -1.16 -20.31
CA ALA A 245 -2.94 -0.95 -20.54
C ALA A 245 -2.67 -0.47 -21.98
N TYR A 246 -1.91 0.60 -22.13
CA TYR A 246 -1.44 1.14 -23.41
C TYR A 246 -0.41 0.20 -24.04
N ILE A 247 -0.88 -0.87 -24.67
CA ILE A 247 -0.03 -1.96 -25.22
C ILE A 247 -0.33 -2.29 -26.68
N VAL A 248 -1.47 -1.81 -27.21
CA VAL A 248 -1.97 -2.21 -28.53
C VAL A 248 -1.12 -1.60 -29.66
N ASP A 249 -0.67 -0.36 -29.47
CA ASP A 249 0.17 0.36 -30.44
C ASP A 249 1.56 0.63 -29.85
N PRO A 250 2.65 0.12 -30.46
CA PRO A 250 4.01 0.37 -29.99
C PRO A 250 4.43 1.85 -30.09
N ARG A 251 3.61 2.71 -30.69
CA ARG A 251 3.81 4.17 -30.75
C ARG A 251 3.24 4.92 -29.54
N HIS A 252 2.52 4.20 -28.68
CA HIS A 252 1.87 4.70 -27.47
C HIS A 252 2.05 3.66 -26.36
N CYS A 253 3.28 3.25 -26.08
CA CYS A 253 3.55 2.16 -25.14
C CYS A 253 3.61 2.63 -23.68
N GLY A 254 2.75 2.09 -22.82
CA GLY A 254 2.67 2.44 -21.39
C GLY A 254 1.91 3.72 -21.13
N GLU A 255 2.10 4.71 -22.00
CA GLU A 255 1.36 5.96 -22.03
C GLU A 255 1.31 6.50 -23.47
N CYS A 256 0.42 7.46 -23.69
CA CYS A 256 0.31 8.12 -24.98
C CYS A 256 1.61 8.82 -25.37
N GLY A 257 2.10 8.50 -26.57
CA GLY A 257 3.24 9.16 -27.18
C GLY A 257 4.59 8.47 -26.98
N VAL A 258 4.67 7.45 -26.13
CA VAL A 258 5.90 6.68 -26.03
C VAL A 258 6.04 5.78 -27.26
N ASP A 259 6.90 6.20 -28.19
CA ASP A 259 7.12 5.51 -29.47
C ASP A 259 8.35 4.60 -29.43
N CYS A 260 8.11 3.30 -29.17
CA CYS A 260 9.15 2.27 -29.21
C CYS A 260 9.71 2.03 -30.62
N THR A 261 9.12 2.59 -31.67
CA THR A 261 9.61 2.47 -33.05
C THR A 261 10.50 3.62 -33.49
N ALA A 262 10.59 4.70 -32.69
CA ALA A 262 11.32 5.91 -33.03
C ALA A 262 12.86 5.72 -33.00
N GLU A 263 13.36 4.83 -32.16
CA GLU A 263 14.79 4.59 -31.99
C GLU A 263 15.21 3.19 -32.45
N ALA A 264 16.17 3.12 -33.37
CA ALA A 264 16.86 1.88 -33.72
C ALA A 264 18.13 1.78 -32.88
N LEU A 265 18.14 0.86 -31.92
CA LEU A 265 19.28 0.65 -31.03
C LEU A 265 20.25 -0.39 -31.61
N PRO A 266 21.56 -0.30 -31.30
CA PRO A 266 22.53 -1.33 -31.68
C PRO A 266 22.14 -2.76 -31.24
N GLU A 267 21.42 -2.86 -30.12
CA GLU A 267 21.02 -4.08 -29.44
C GLU A 267 19.85 -4.79 -30.15
N GLY A 268 18.99 -4.05 -30.86
CA GLY A 268 17.88 -4.58 -31.64
C GLY A 268 16.73 -3.59 -31.83
N ASP A 269 15.65 -4.06 -32.46
CA ASP A 269 14.38 -3.33 -32.53
C ASP A 269 13.69 -3.41 -31.16
N LEU A 270 12.89 -2.39 -30.81
CA LEU A 270 12.09 -2.39 -29.58
C LEU A 270 10.63 -2.75 -29.86
N THR A 271 9.96 -3.23 -28.83
CA THR A 271 8.51 -3.51 -28.83
C THR A 271 7.90 -3.01 -27.52
N CYS A 272 6.58 -2.83 -27.51
CA CYS A 272 5.87 -2.59 -26.27
C CYS A 272 5.71 -3.90 -25.48
N GLY A 273 6.12 -3.92 -24.22
CA GLY A 273 6.11 -5.13 -23.39
C GLY A 273 6.58 -4.90 -21.96
N GLY A 274 7.09 -5.95 -21.31
CA GLY A 274 7.43 -5.93 -19.89
C GLY A 274 6.19 -6.14 -19.02
N ASP A 275 5.95 -5.24 -18.06
CA ASP A 275 4.79 -5.34 -17.16
C ASP A 275 3.48 -5.23 -17.96
N PRO A 276 2.60 -6.23 -17.91
CA PRO A 276 1.35 -6.24 -18.68
C PRO A 276 0.34 -5.14 -18.32
N PHE A 277 0.47 -4.50 -17.16
CA PHE A 277 -0.40 -3.39 -16.72
C PHE A 277 0.31 -2.03 -16.78
N ALA A 278 1.63 -2.02 -16.95
CA ALA A 278 2.46 -0.82 -17.04
C ALA A 278 3.58 -1.04 -18.06
N PRO A 279 3.24 -1.29 -19.33
CA PRO A 279 4.21 -1.71 -20.32
C PRO A 279 5.19 -0.59 -20.63
N SER A 280 6.38 -0.97 -21.09
CA SER A 280 7.44 -0.05 -21.50
C SER A 280 8.08 -0.54 -22.79
N CYS A 281 8.91 0.30 -23.41
CA CYS A 281 9.74 -0.17 -24.52
C CYS A 281 10.77 -1.17 -24.01
N VAL A 282 10.69 -2.40 -24.51
CA VAL A 282 11.61 -3.49 -24.21
C VAL A 282 12.22 -4.02 -25.51
N LEU A 283 13.33 -4.74 -25.41
CA LEU A 283 13.98 -5.33 -26.57
C LEU A 283 13.07 -6.38 -27.23
N LEU A 284 12.87 -6.27 -28.54
CA LEU A 284 12.15 -7.29 -29.30
C LEU A 284 13.03 -8.53 -29.47
N CYS A 285 12.82 -9.50 -28.59
CA CYS A 285 13.55 -10.75 -28.63
C CYS A 285 13.11 -11.65 -29.80
N PRO A 286 14.02 -12.11 -30.67
CA PRO A 286 13.64 -12.87 -31.87
C PRO A 286 12.85 -14.15 -31.60
N ASP A 287 13.05 -14.74 -30.43
CA ASP A 287 12.41 -16.00 -30.02
C ASP A 287 10.92 -15.79 -29.66
N THR A 288 10.46 -14.57 -29.38
CA THR A 288 9.07 -14.30 -28.97
C THR A 288 8.12 -13.98 -30.12
N LEU A 289 8.62 -13.97 -31.37
CA LEU A 289 7.85 -13.54 -32.55
C LEU A 289 6.67 -14.47 -32.89
N ASP A 290 6.68 -15.72 -32.44
CA ASP A 290 5.56 -16.67 -32.53
C ASP A 290 4.78 -16.85 -31.21
N GLY A 291 4.96 -15.89 -30.30
CA GLY A 291 4.41 -15.88 -28.95
C GLY A 291 5.36 -16.50 -27.94
N VAL A 292 5.20 -16.16 -26.65
CA VAL A 292 6.08 -16.64 -25.58
C VAL A 292 5.84 -18.13 -25.31
N MET A 293 6.90 -18.94 -25.39
CA MET A 293 6.92 -20.38 -25.14
C MET A 293 8.13 -20.79 -24.30
N PRO A 294 8.08 -21.97 -23.62
CA PRO A 294 9.24 -22.49 -22.91
C PRO A 294 10.44 -22.71 -23.85
N GLY A 295 11.58 -22.10 -23.49
CA GLY A 295 12.82 -22.09 -24.25
C GLY A 295 13.16 -20.73 -24.87
N ASP A 296 12.19 -19.81 -24.94
CA ASP A 296 12.40 -18.47 -25.49
C ASP A 296 13.20 -17.60 -24.53
N ARG A 297 13.93 -16.64 -25.09
CA ARG A 297 14.63 -15.62 -24.32
C ARG A 297 13.91 -14.29 -24.39
N ILE A 298 13.71 -13.65 -23.25
CA ILE A 298 12.98 -12.38 -23.09
C ILE A 298 13.87 -11.38 -22.36
N ASP A 299 13.69 -10.10 -22.68
CA ASP A 299 14.17 -8.96 -21.90
C ASP A 299 13.22 -8.75 -20.72
N ALA A 300 13.51 -9.41 -19.58
CA ALA A 300 12.62 -9.44 -18.41
C ALA A 300 12.97 -8.34 -17.40
N ASP A 301 14.25 -7.97 -17.29
CA ASP A 301 14.71 -6.85 -16.46
C ASP A 301 14.43 -5.48 -17.10
N ARG A 302 14.04 -5.44 -18.38
CA ARG A 302 13.71 -4.24 -19.18
C ARG A 302 14.93 -3.35 -19.40
N ASP A 303 16.13 -3.84 -19.08
CA ASP A 303 17.37 -3.19 -19.41
C ASP A 303 17.81 -3.67 -20.79
N ILE A 304 17.46 -2.88 -21.80
CA ILE A 304 17.82 -3.12 -23.20
C ILE A 304 19.33 -3.39 -23.37
N ALA A 305 20.18 -2.89 -22.48
CA ALA A 305 21.63 -3.10 -22.53
C ALA A 305 22.08 -4.51 -22.12
N THR A 306 21.29 -5.26 -21.34
CA THR A 306 21.59 -6.63 -20.92
C THR A 306 21.13 -7.66 -21.97
N GLY A 307 20.18 -7.27 -22.82
CA GLY A 307 19.71 -8.02 -23.98
C GLY A 307 18.51 -8.91 -23.65
N CYS A 308 18.33 -10.02 -24.37
CA CYS A 308 17.33 -11.04 -24.01
C CYS A 308 17.97 -12.02 -23.02
N GLU A 309 17.88 -11.73 -21.74
CA GLU A 309 18.60 -12.39 -20.66
C GLU A 309 17.81 -13.55 -20.05
N CYS A 310 16.50 -13.42 -19.87
CA CYS A 310 15.64 -14.38 -19.17
C CYS A 310 15.23 -15.54 -20.06
N THR A 311 15.41 -16.79 -19.62
CA THR A 311 14.94 -17.97 -20.37
C THR A 311 13.65 -18.53 -19.78
N VAL A 312 12.56 -18.47 -20.53
CA VAL A 312 11.25 -19.00 -20.11
C VAL A 312 11.35 -20.51 -19.91
N THR A 313 11.09 -20.98 -18.69
CA THR A 313 11.14 -22.42 -18.38
C THR A 313 9.76 -23.05 -18.28
N SER A 314 8.74 -22.26 -17.92
CA SER A 314 7.35 -22.66 -17.82
C SER A 314 6.46 -21.44 -18.03
N LEU A 315 5.26 -21.61 -18.62
CA LEU A 315 4.25 -20.54 -18.66
C LEU A 315 3.37 -20.51 -17.41
N SER A 316 3.37 -21.62 -16.66
CA SER A 316 2.76 -21.67 -15.33
C SER A 316 3.80 -21.21 -14.34
N ASP A 317 3.45 -20.20 -13.57
CA ASP A 317 4.26 -19.68 -12.48
C ASP A 317 3.43 -19.71 -11.20
N GLU A 318 3.94 -20.39 -10.18
CA GLU A 318 3.24 -20.67 -8.94
C GLU A 318 4.03 -20.04 -7.79
N PRO A 319 3.38 -19.40 -6.80
CA PRO A 319 4.07 -18.68 -5.74
C PRO A 319 5.23 -19.46 -5.11
N GLY A 320 6.40 -18.84 -5.11
CA GLY A 320 7.67 -19.33 -4.62
C GLY A 320 8.47 -20.15 -5.64
N PRO A 321 9.38 -21.03 -5.20
CA PRO A 321 9.61 -21.49 -3.84
C PRO A 321 10.43 -20.52 -2.98
N VAL A 322 10.28 -20.65 -1.65
CA VAL A 322 11.08 -19.88 -0.67
C VAL A 322 12.59 -20.09 -0.90
N LEU A 323 13.34 -18.98 -0.84
CA LEU A 323 14.77 -18.81 -1.15
C LEU A 323 15.12 -18.82 -2.65
N ALA A 324 14.14 -18.77 -3.56
CA ALA A 324 14.41 -18.56 -4.98
C ALA A 324 14.61 -17.06 -5.31
N VAL A 325 15.38 -16.82 -6.37
CA VAL A 325 15.74 -15.49 -6.88
C VAL A 325 15.82 -15.52 -8.41
N GLY A 326 15.50 -14.40 -9.07
CA GLY A 326 15.53 -14.23 -10.52
C GLY A 326 14.71 -15.29 -11.24
N GLU A 327 15.25 -15.86 -12.32
CA GLU A 327 14.61 -16.90 -13.15
C GLU A 327 14.17 -18.17 -12.41
N MET A 328 14.70 -18.41 -11.20
CA MET A 328 14.25 -19.56 -10.39
C MET A 328 12.94 -19.28 -9.64
N LEU A 329 12.57 -18.01 -9.54
CA LEU A 329 11.34 -17.53 -8.92
C LEU A 329 10.34 -17.10 -10.00
N ASP A 330 10.78 -16.28 -10.95
CA ASP A 330 10.01 -15.90 -12.15
C ASP A 330 10.36 -16.85 -13.29
N VAL A 331 9.60 -17.93 -13.41
CA VAL A 331 9.87 -19.01 -14.38
C VAL A 331 9.26 -18.76 -15.75
N ASN A 332 8.31 -17.83 -15.83
CA ASN A 332 7.64 -17.42 -17.06
C ASN A 332 8.21 -16.12 -17.67
N CYS A 333 9.16 -15.48 -16.97
CA CYS A 333 9.83 -14.24 -17.35
C CYS A 333 8.84 -13.06 -17.56
N ASP A 334 7.75 -13.00 -16.79
CA ASP A 334 6.77 -11.91 -16.89
C ASP A 334 7.06 -10.74 -15.92
N GLY A 335 8.15 -10.83 -15.18
CA GLY A 335 8.73 -9.75 -14.38
C GLY A 335 8.50 -9.88 -12.87
N ALA A 336 7.87 -10.95 -12.40
CA ALA A 336 7.70 -11.25 -10.98
C ALA A 336 7.40 -12.73 -10.73
N ASP A 337 7.35 -13.13 -9.45
CA ASP A 337 6.75 -14.41 -9.06
C ASP A 337 5.24 -14.43 -9.35
N GLY A 338 4.73 -15.61 -9.69
CA GLY A 338 3.35 -15.84 -10.11
C GLY A 338 3.07 -15.31 -11.52
N ILE A 339 1.85 -15.51 -11.98
CA ILE A 339 1.42 -14.96 -13.28
C ILE A 339 0.94 -13.53 -13.04
N VAL A 340 1.62 -12.52 -13.57
CA VAL A 340 1.33 -11.10 -13.25
C VAL A 340 -0.11 -10.74 -13.59
N VAL A 341 -0.63 -11.22 -14.72
CA VAL A 341 -2.02 -10.96 -15.14
C VAL A 341 -3.08 -11.62 -14.26
N GLU A 342 -2.71 -12.58 -13.41
CA GLU A 342 -3.56 -13.27 -12.43
C GLU A 342 -3.32 -12.78 -10.98
N SER A 343 -2.59 -11.67 -10.81
CA SER A 343 -2.01 -11.30 -9.52
C SER A 343 -2.12 -9.80 -9.23
N PHE A 344 -2.12 -9.45 -7.94
CA PHE A 344 -1.93 -8.09 -7.43
C PHE A 344 -0.64 -8.02 -6.60
N TYR A 345 0.08 -6.91 -6.74
CA TYR A 345 1.36 -6.68 -6.06
C TYR A 345 1.24 -5.47 -5.13
N VAL A 346 1.83 -5.58 -3.94
CA VAL A 346 1.77 -4.57 -2.88
C VAL A 346 3.16 -4.25 -2.35
N ALA A 347 3.48 -2.97 -2.21
CA ALA A 347 4.75 -2.51 -1.67
C ALA A 347 4.59 -1.22 -0.84
N PRO A 348 5.46 -0.93 0.14
CA PRO A 348 5.31 0.24 1.01
C PRO A 348 5.38 1.59 0.26
N ASP A 349 6.06 1.61 -0.87
CA ASP A 349 6.22 2.70 -1.83
C ASP A 349 5.18 2.71 -2.96
N GLY A 350 4.22 1.77 -2.93
CA GLY A 350 3.13 1.73 -3.88
C GLY A 350 2.12 2.87 -3.74
N ASN A 351 1.15 2.90 -4.64
CA ASN A 351 0.02 3.81 -4.63
C ASN A 351 -1.26 3.03 -4.92
N ASP A 352 -2.31 3.21 -4.11
CA ASP A 352 -3.57 2.50 -4.31
C ASP A 352 -4.34 2.96 -5.56
N ALA A 353 -3.93 4.05 -6.22
CA ALA A 353 -4.43 4.40 -7.55
C ALA A 353 -3.85 3.52 -8.66
N ASN A 354 -2.74 2.81 -8.40
CA ASN A 354 -2.08 1.97 -9.38
C ASN A 354 -2.90 0.72 -9.76
N PRO A 355 -2.59 0.06 -10.90
CA PRO A 355 -3.21 -1.21 -11.29
C PRO A 355 -2.84 -2.40 -10.36
N GLY A 356 -1.80 -2.25 -9.54
CA GLY A 356 -1.32 -3.29 -8.63
C GLY A 356 -0.46 -4.33 -9.32
N SER A 357 0.49 -3.87 -10.13
CA SER A 357 1.45 -4.68 -10.86
C SER A 357 2.84 -4.61 -10.22
N PRO A 358 3.84 -5.43 -10.63
CA PRO A 358 5.17 -5.39 -10.02
C PRO A 358 5.84 -4.02 -10.07
N THR A 359 5.70 -3.29 -11.20
CA THR A 359 6.27 -1.92 -11.30
C THR A 359 5.37 -0.81 -10.79
N LEU A 360 4.05 -0.98 -10.83
CA LEU A 360 3.09 -0.07 -10.21
C LEU A 360 2.27 -0.80 -9.14
N PRO A 361 2.87 -1.12 -7.98
CA PRO A 361 2.18 -1.87 -6.94
C PRO A 361 1.20 -0.98 -6.16
N LEU A 362 0.25 -1.63 -5.51
CA LEU A 362 -0.62 -1.00 -4.52
C LEU A 362 0.15 -0.67 -3.25
N ARG A 363 -0.37 0.26 -2.46
CA ARG A 363 0.24 0.64 -1.17
C ARG A 363 -0.27 -0.22 -0.02
N ASN A 364 -1.59 -0.42 0.03
CA ASN A 364 -2.26 -1.09 1.14
C ASN A 364 -2.62 -2.54 0.77
N ILE A 365 -2.35 -3.49 1.68
CA ILE A 365 -2.67 -4.90 1.44
C ILE A 365 -4.19 -5.09 1.44
N GLN A 366 -4.93 -4.35 2.27
CA GLN A 366 -6.40 -4.45 2.27
C GLN A 366 -7.01 -4.09 0.91
N THR A 367 -6.50 -3.04 0.25
CA THR A 367 -6.94 -2.66 -1.10
C THR A 367 -6.72 -3.79 -2.10
N ALA A 368 -5.58 -4.49 -2.02
CA ALA A 368 -5.29 -5.63 -2.87
C ALA A 368 -6.21 -6.83 -2.58
N LEU A 369 -6.49 -7.12 -1.30
CA LEU A 369 -7.42 -8.19 -0.90
C LEU A 369 -8.84 -7.94 -1.44
N ASP A 370 -9.29 -6.69 -1.39
CA ASP A 370 -10.61 -6.29 -1.88
C ASP A 370 -10.70 -6.43 -3.40
N ARG A 371 -9.70 -5.92 -4.15
CA ARG A 371 -9.65 -6.04 -5.61
C ARG A 371 -9.50 -7.48 -6.09
N ALA A 372 -8.67 -8.29 -5.41
CA ALA A 372 -8.55 -9.71 -5.69
C ALA A 372 -9.90 -10.41 -5.54
N ALA A 373 -10.64 -10.14 -4.47
CA ALA A 373 -11.95 -10.72 -4.24
C ALA A 373 -13.00 -10.30 -5.29
N GLU A 374 -12.99 -9.03 -5.70
CA GLU A 374 -13.87 -8.51 -6.75
C GLU A 374 -13.60 -9.21 -8.09
N SER A 375 -12.32 -9.41 -8.45
CA SER A 375 -11.92 -10.08 -9.70
C SER A 375 -12.40 -11.53 -9.81
N LEU A 376 -12.66 -12.22 -8.68
CA LEU A 376 -13.13 -13.62 -8.69
C LEU A 376 -14.51 -13.79 -9.36
N GLY A 377 -15.29 -12.71 -9.45
CA GLY A 377 -16.60 -12.69 -10.11
C GLY A 377 -16.52 -12.41 -11.62
N GLU A 378 -15.34 -12.09 -12.15
CA GLU A 378 -15.12 -11.61 -13.51
C GLU A 378 -14.58 -12.70 -14.44
N GLY A 379 -14.35 -12.35 -15.71
CA GLY A 379 -13.82 -13.28 -16.72
C GLY A 379 -12.33 -13.61 -16.54
N GLU A 380 -11.59 -12.76 -15.82
CA GLU A 380 -10.14 -12.83 -15.60
C GLU A 380 -9.86 -12.71 -14.10
N ALA A 381 -9.96 -13.84 -13.39
CA ALA A 381 -9.77 -13.85 -11.94
C ALA A 381 -8.30 -13.60 -11.56
N ARG A 382 -8.07 -12.72 -10.58
CA ARG A 382 -6.76 -12.37 -10.03
C ARG A 382 -6.69 -12.71 -8.53
N PRO A 383 -6.65 -13.99 -8.16
CA PRO A 383 -6.78 -14.40 -6.76
C PRO A 383 -5.54 -14.13 -5.90
N HIS A 384 -4.37 -13.90 -6.50
CA HIS A 384 -3.11 -13.79 -5.78
C HIS A 384 -2.80 -12.36 -5.35
N VAL A 385 -2.28 -12.20 -4.14
CA VAL A 385 -1.76 -10.95 -3.59
C VAL A 385 -0.33 -11.19 -3.10
N PHE A 386 0.65 -10.60 -3.77
CA PHE A 386 2.07 -10.67 -3.44
C PHE A 386 2.50 -9.41 -2.70
N VAL A 387 3.16 -9.56 -1.56
CA VAL A 387 3.52 -8.44 -0.68
C VAL A 387 5.03 -8.38 -0.49
N ALA A 388 5.60 -7.24 -0.91
CA ALA A 388 7.00 -6.92 -0.69
C ALA A 388 7.28 -6.63 0.80
N SER A 389 8.53 -6.82 1.22
CA SER A 389 8.98 -6.53 2.58
C SER A 389 8.68 -5.11 3.00
N GLY A 390 8.22 -4.95 4.24
CA GLY A 390 7.91 -3.64 4.80
C GLY A 390 7.02 -3.71 6.04
N ASP A 391 6.85 -2.56 6.67
CA ASP A 391 5.90 -2.35 7.76
C ASP A 391 4.58 -1.79 7.21
N TYR A 392 3.49 -2.51 7.47
CA TYR A 392 2.14 -2.15 7.04
C TYR A 392 1.28 -1.87 8.27
N THR A 393 0.73 -0.66 8.40
CA THR A 393 -0.09 -0.29 9.56
C THR A 393 -1.58 -0.29 9.19
N GLU A 394 -2.19 -1.47 9.23
CA GLU A 394 -3.58 -1.70 8.84
C GLU A 394 -4.18 -2.93 9.54
N VAL A 395 -5.47 -3.16 9.34
CA VAL A 395 -6.15 -4.41 9.73
C VAL A 395 -6.53 -5.15 8.46
N LEU A 396 -6.13 -6.41 8.36
CA LEU A 396 -6.46 -7.27 7.22
C LEU A 396 -7.75 -8.04 7.49
N GLU A 397 -8.79 -7.76 6.71
CA GLU A 397 -9.98 -8.57 6.57
C GLU A 397 -9.80 -9.55 5.42
N LEU A 398 -9.65 -10.83 5.72
CA LEU A 398 -9.51 -11.85 4.68
C LEU A 398 -10.78 -11.97 3.85
N ARG A 399 -10.59 -12.11 2.54
CA ARG A 399 -11.64 -12.38 1.57
C ARG A 399 -11.56 -13.84 1.11
N ASP A 400 -12.72 -14.48 0.94
CA ASP A 400 -12.79 -15.90 0.58
C ASP A 400 -12.34 -16.08 -0.87
N GLY A 401 -11.45 -17.04 -1.12
CA GLY A 401 -10.89 -17.27 -2.45
C GLY A 401 -9.60 -16.50 -2.76
N VAL A 402 -9.14 -15.61 -1.87
CA VAL A 402 -7.92 -14.80 -2.06
C VAL A 402 -6.70 -15.48 -1.44
N LEU A 403 -5.55 -15.37 -2.11
CA LEU A 403 -4.30 -16.03 -1.78
C LEU A 403 -3.23 -14.97 -1.45
N LEU A 404 -2.93 -14.78 -0.17
CA LEU A 404 -2.02 -13.75 0.33
C LEU A 404 -0.63 -14.33 0.62
N HIS A 405 0.38 -13.81 -0.09
CA HIS A 405 1.76 -14.25 -0.05
C HIS A 405 2.69 -13.10 0.34
N GLY A 406 3.32 -13.17 1.52
CA GLY A 406 4.37 -12.22 1.93
C GLY A 406 5.79 -12.69 1.60
N GLY A 407 6.79 -11.89 1.96
CA GLY A 407 8.18 -12.33 1.97
C GLY A 407 9.00 -11.97 0.74
N TYR A 408 8.48 -11.11 -0.13
CA TYR A 408 9.15 -10.73 -1.39
C TYR A 408 10.08 -9.54 -1.21
N ARG A 409 11.18 -9.53 -1.96
CA ARG A 409 11.92 -8.30 -2.21
C ARG A 409 11.04 -7.33 -3.02
N ARG A 410 11.37 -6.04 -2.99
CA ARG A 410 10.60 -4.99 -3.65
C ARG A 410 10.35 -5.22 -5.14
N ASP A 411 11.31 -5.79 -5.86
CA ASP A 411 11.19 -6.11 -7.28
C ASP A 411 10.43 -7.42 -7.55
N PHE A 412 9.97 -8.11 -6.50
CA PHE A 412 9.27 -9.40 -6.56
C PHE A 412 10.07 -10.55 -7.21
N LEU A 413 11.35 -10.35 -7.47
CA LEU A 413 12.27 -11.33 -8.08
C LEU A 413 13.14 -12.05 -7.02
N ALA A 414 12.78 -11.95 -5.73
CA ALA A 414 13.41 -12.73 -4.68
C ALA A 414 12.41 -12.99 -3.54
N LEU A 415 12.36 -14.23 -3.05
CA LEU A 415 11.49 -14.65 -1.95
C LEU A 415 12.34 -15.21 -0.79
N ASP A 416 12.33 -14.53 0.34
CA ASP A 416 12.93 -15.00 1.60
C ASP A 416 12.15 -14.39 2.76
N PRO A 417 11.13 -15.07 3.31
CA PRO A 417 10.32 -14.54 4.40
C PRO A 417 11.11 -14.18 5.67
N SER A 418 12.34 -14.69 5.81
CA SER A 418 13.21 -14.35 6.94
C SER A 418 14.05 -13.09 6.72
N GLY A 419 14.44 -12.83 5.46
CA GLY A 419 15.21 -11.66 5.03
C GLY A 419 14.35 -10.47 4.58
N PHE A 420 13.23 -10.75 3.93
CA PHE A 420 12.27 -9.79 3.39
C PHE A 420 10.99 -9.80 4.21
N ARG A 421 11.08 -9.41 5.48
CA ARG A 421 9.94 -9.49 6.41
C ARG A 421 8.82 -8.54 6.01
N VAL A 422 7.59 -9.07 6.01
CA VAL A 422 6.35 -8.30 5.94
C VAL A 422 5.76 -8.26 7.34
N GLU A 423 5.78 -7.10 7.99
CA GLU A 423 5.20 -6.90 9.31
C GLU A 423 3.93 -6.05 9.22
N VAL A 424 2.78 -6.67 9.50
CA VAL A 424 1.49 -5.99 9.54
C VAL A 424 1.11 -5.72 10.99
N ARG A 425 0.93 -4.45 11.33
CA ARG A 425 0.61 -3.98 12.68
C ARG A 425 -0.78 -3.35 12.68
N ALA A 426 -1.65 -3.84 13.57
CA ALA A 426 -2.94 -3.20 13.76
C ALA A 426 -2.73 -1.74 14.23
N PRO A 427 -3.41 -0.76 13.61
CA PRO A 427 -3.30 0.64 14.00
C PRO A 427 -3.83 0.86 15.42
N ALA A 428 -3.38 1.95 16.07
CA ALA A 428 -3.72 2.22 17.47
C ALA A 428 -5.23 2.38 17.71
N ASP A 429 -5.97 2.84 16.69
CA ASP A 429 -7.42 3.02 16.69
C ASP A 429 -8.20 1.82 16.14
N ALA A 430 -7.53 0.70 15.81
CA ALA A 430 -8.17 -0.52 15.29
C ALA A 430 -9.40 -0.92 16.12
N THR A 431 -10.53 -1.14 15.45
CA THR A 431 -11.80 -1.52 16.11
C THR A 431 -12.07 -3.02 16.06
N SER A 432 -11.21 -3.78 15.40
CA SER A 432 -11.23 -5.25 15.37
C SER A 432 -11.27 -5.81 16.80
N ALA A 433 -11.91 -6.98 16.95
CA ALA A 433 -12.01 -7.63 18.25
C ALA A 433 -10.61 -7.82 18.85
N GLY A 434 -10.43 -7.38 20.10
CA GLY A 434 -9.14 -7.42 20.80
C GLY A 434 -7.99 -6.68 20.09
N GLY A 435 -8.28 -5.82 19.10
CA GLY A 435 -7.24 -5.13 18.33
C GLY A 435 -6.43 -6.04 17.40
N ALA A 436 -7.05 -7.10 16.88
CA ALA A 436 -6.42 -8.01 15.91
C ALA A 436 -5.95 -7.31 14.64
N ALA A 437 -4.80 -7.74 14.13
CA ALA A 437 -4.28 -7.34 12.81
C ALA A 437 -4.88 -8.16 11.67
N LEU A 438 -5.36 -9.38 11.96
CA LEU A 438 -6.05 -10.23 10.99
C LEU A 438 -7.47 -10.55 11.48
N VAL A 439 -8.44 -10.40 10.61
CA VAL A 439 -9.84 -10.75 10.83
C VAL A 439 -10.32 -11.64 9.68
N ALA A 440 -10.99 -12.73 9.99
CA ALA A 440 -11.68 -13.56 9.01
C ALA A 440 -13.01 -14.04 9.57
N GLU A 441 -14.09 -13.87 8.80
CA GLU A 441 -15.43 -14.34 9.18
C GLU A 441 -16.06 -15.08 7.99
N GLY A 442 -16.42 -16.35 8.19
CA GLY A 442 -17.07 -17.15 7.14
C GLY A 442 -16.20 -17.47 5.92
N ILE A 443 -14.87 -17.44 6.08
CA ILE A 443 -13.86 -17.66 5.02
C ILE A 443 -13.48 -19.14 4.91
N GLY A 444 -12.96 -19.60 3.78
CA GLY A 444 -12.50 -20.97 3.55
C GLY A 444 -13.57 -21.86 2.90
N SER A 445 -14.54 -21.25 2.22
CA SER A 445 -15.46 -21.95 1.33
C SER A 445 -14.79 -22.21 -0.02
N GLN A 446 -13.89 -21.31 -0.43
CA GLN A 446 -12.91 -21.45 -1.51
C GLN A 446 -11.48 -21.54 -0.94
N THR A 447 -10.51 -21.97 -1.76
CA THR A 447 -9.10 -21.95 -1.37
C THR A 447 -8.70 -20.53 -0.97
N THR A 448 -8.31 -20.35 0.29
CA THR A 448 -7.87 -19.06 0.82
C THR A 448 -6.57 -19.31 1.55
N VAL A 449 -5.52 -18.55 1.24
CA VAL A 449 -4.17 -18.76 1.77
C VAL A 449 -3.68 -17.50 2.44
N VAL A 450 -3.01 -17.65 3.58
CA VAL A 450 -2.16 -16.63 4.19
C VAL A 450 -0.83 -17.27 4.53
N GLU A 451 0.24 -16.75 3.95
CA GLU A 451 1.58 -17.24 4.20
C GLU A 451 2.66 -16.18 4.21
N TRP A 452 3.76 -16.49 4.90
CA TRP A 452 5.01 -15.73 4.87
C TRP A 452 4.87 -14.28 5.37
N ILE A 453 3.92 -14.04 6.27
CA ILE A 453 3.64 -12.74 6.84
C ILE A 453 3.71 -12.77 8.38
N THR A 454 4.11 -11.66 8.99
CA THR A 454 4.06 -11.45 10.43
C THR A 454 2.91 -10.50 10.76
N LEU A 455 2.00 -10.92 11.64
CA LEU A 455 0.81 -10.18 12.04
C LEU A 455 0.90 -9.82 13.51
N ARG A 456 0.75 -8.54 13.84
CA ARG A 456 0.81 -8.03 15.21
C ARG A 456 -0.41 -7.21 15.58
N GLY A 457 -1.22 -7.74 16.49
CA GLY A 457 -2.32 -6.98 17.08
C GLY A 457 -1.82 -5.82 17.94
N ARG A 458 -2.69 -4.81 18.14
CA ARG A 458 -2.36 -3.65 18.96
C ARG A 458 -2.36 -4.00 20.44
N ASP A 459 -1.64 -3.19 21.21
CA ASP A 459 -1.63 -3.26 22.67
C ASP A 459 -2.99 -2.84 23.27
N ALA A 460 -3.29 -3.34 24.47
CA ALA A 460 -4.50 -2.99 25.19
C ALA A 460 -4.53 -1.52 25.60
N LEU A 461 -5.63 -0.84 25.28
CA LEU A 461 -5.84 0.57 25.67
C LEU A 461 -6.37 0.75 27.10
N ALA A 462 -6.81 -0.33 27.76
CA ALA A 462 -7.38 -0.27 29.11
C ALA A 462 -7.05 -1.52 29.94
N PRO A 463 -7.03 -1.40 31.29
CA PRO A 463 -6.91 -2.56 32.18
C PRO A 463 -7.94 -3.65 31.87
N SER A 464 -7.55 -4.91 32.07
CA SER A 464 -8.36 -6.11 31.79
C SER A 464 -8.82 -6.27 30.34
N SER A 465 -8.29 -5.49 29.38
CA SER A 465 -8.60 -5.70 27.95
C SER A 465 -7.73 -6.81 27.37
N ALA A 466 -8.37 -7.75 26.66
CA ALA A 466 -7.68 -8.74 25.86
C ALA A 466 -7.05 -8.12 24.61
N THR A 467 -5.97 -8.74 24.14
CA THR A 467 -5.31 -8.43 22.87
C THR A 467 -5.27 -9.69 22.02
N PHE A 468 -5.59 -9.57 20.74
CA PHE A 468 -5.53 -10.67 19.78
C PHE A 468 -4.58 -10.29 18.65
N GLY A 469 -3.83 -11.25 18.10
CA GLY A 469 -3.10 -11.05 16.84
C GLY A 469 -3.98 -11.29 15.62
N ALA A 470 -4.84 -12.31 15.71
CA ALA A 470 -5.81 -12.68 14.68
C ALA A 470 -7.14 -13.14 15.31
N VAL A 471 -8.24 -12.96 14.59
CA VAL A 471 -9.57 -13.47 14.93
C VAL A 471 -10.17 -14.17 13.72
N LEU A 472 -10.42 -15.48 13.85
CA LEU A 472 -11.02 -16.32 12.82
C LEU A 472 -12.36 -16.86 13.33
N VAL A 473 -13.47 -16.46 12.72
CA VAL A 473 -14.84 -16.84 13.07
C VAL A 473 -15.42 -17.72 11.97
N ASP A 474 -15.86 -18.92 12.34
CA ASP A 474 -16.45 -19.92 11.44
C ASP A 474 -15.59 -20.24 10.19
N PRO A 475 -14.28 -20.57 10.34
CA PRO A 475 -13.44 -20.89 9.20
C PRO A 475 -13.83 -22.22 8.55
N GLY A 476 -13.96 -22.20 7.24
CA GLY A 476 -14.12 -23.35 6.37
C GLY A 476 -12.82 -24.15 6.20
N ARG A 477 -12.94 -25.33 5.57
CA ARG A 477 -11.84 -26.30 5.47
C ARG A 477 -10.74 -25.91 4.48
N GLN A 478 -10.99 -24.91 3.63
CA GLN A 478 -10.08 -24.49 2.57
C GLN A 478 -9.27 -23.24 2.94
N LEU A 479 -9.43 -22.71 4.16
CA LEU A 479 -8.53 -21.70 4.71
C LEU A 479 -7.24 -22.37 5.17
N VAL A 480 -6.10 -21.92 4.63
CA VAL A 480 -4.76 -22.36 5.01
C VAL A 480 -3.99 -21.15 5.52
N VAL A 481 -3.55 -21.22 6.78
CA VAL A 481 -2.58 -20.29 7.36
C VAL A 481 -1.32 -21.08 7.63
N ARG A 482 -0.24 -20.80 6.91
CA ARG A 482 1.04 -21.52 7.06
C ARG A 482 2.20 -20.53 7.07
N ASP A 483 3.29 -20.92 7.73
CA ASP A 483 4.54 -20.15 7.78
C ASP A 483 4.32 -18.65 8.07
N THR A 484 3.34 -18.37 8.93
CA THR A 484 2.87 -17.05 9.35
C THR A 484 3.14 -16.91 10.85
N GLU A 485 3.64 -15.75 11.29
CA GLU A 485 3.83 -15.44 12.71
C GLU A 485 2.67 -14.55 13.19
N ILE A 486 1.95 -14.97 14.23
CA ILE A 486 0.81 -14.20 14.79
C ILE A 486 1.12 -13.82 16.23
N LEU A 487 1.28 -12.52 16.45
CA LEU A 487 1.60 -11.91 17.74
C LEU A 487 0.40 -11.11 18.25
N ALA A 488 -0.04 -11.41 19.46
CA ALA A 488 -0.93 -10.50 20.17
C ALA A 488 -0.15 -9.27 20.65
N GLY A 489 -0.83 -8.13 20.79
CA GLY A 489 -0.28 -6.99 21.52
C GLY A 489 -0.14 -7.27 23.02
N THR A 490 0.44 -6.32 23.74
CA THR A 490 0.57 -6.35 25.19
C THR A 490 -0.82 -6.28 25.85
N PRO A 491 -1.25 -7.29 26.61
CA PRO A 491 -2.57 -7.29 27.22
C PRO A 491 -2.68 -6.27 28.36
N GLY A 492 -3.90 -5.86 28.65
CA GLY A 492 -4.17 -4.92 29.74
C GLY A 492 -3.90 -5.59 31.07
N GLY A 493 -3.14 -4.93 31.95
CA GLY A 493 -2.99 -5.40 33.33
C GLY A 493 -4.34 -5.54 34.01
N GLY A 494 -4.50 -6.52 34.91
CA GLY A 494 -5.75 -6.73 35.63
C GLY A 494 -6.21 -5.47 36.38
N MET A 495 -7.52 -5.21 36.40
CA MET A 495 -8.08 -4.08 37.11
C MET A 495 -7.90 -4.25 38.62
N ASN A 496 -7.32 -3.24 39.28
CA ASN A 496 -7.20 -3.24 40.73
C ASN A 496 -8.59 -3.34 41.39
N GLY A 497 -8.69 -4.16 42.44
CA GLY A 497 -9.87 -4.18 43.30
C GLY A 497 -10.10 -2.82 43.97
N THR A 498 -11.34 -2.53 44.36
CA THR A 498 -11.63 -1.30 45.11
C THR A 498 -10.98 -1.36 46.49
N PRO A 499 -10.26 -0.31 46.93
CA PRO A 499 -9.77 -0.25 48.30
C PRO A 499 -10.92 -0.38 49.30
N GLY A 500 -10.73 -1.16 50.37
CA GLY A 500 -11.67 -1.21 51.49
C GLY A 500 -11.74 0.15 52.21
N THR A 501 -12.86 0.42 52.89
CA THR A 501 -13.01 1.65 53.69
C THR A 501 -12.05 1.63 54.87
N VAL A 502 -11.21 2.67 55.02
CA VAL A 502 -10.27 2.79 56.15
C VAL A 502 -11.05 3.03 57.45
N GLY A 503 -10.95 2.11 58.40
CA GLY A 503 -11.50 2.27 59.75
C GLY A 503 -10.80 3.35 60.56
N THR A 504 -11.51 4.03 61.46
CA THR A 504 -10.95 5.07 62.32
C THR A 504 -10.05 4.46 63.41
N SER A 505 -8.75 4.82 63.36
CA SER A 505 -7.74 4.67 64.43
C SER A 505 -7.77 3.34 65.20
N ALA A 506 -7.11 2.32 64.65
CA ALA A 506 -6.79 1.08 65.35
C ALA A 506 -5.44 1.17 66.10
N PRO A 507 -5.27 0.47 67.23
CA PRO A 507 -4.00 0.42 67.96
C PRO A 507 -2.89 -0.33 67.21
N ALA A 508 -3.24 -1.14 66.19
CA ALA A 508 -2.30 -1.72 65.24
C ALA A 508 -2.76 -1.43 63.81
N ALA A 509 -1.88 -0.82 63.01
CA ALA A 509 -2.13 -0.56 61.61
C ALA A 509 -2.27 -1.88 60.83
N GLY A 510 -3.11 -1.88 59.79
CA GLY A 510 -3.10 -2.95 58.79
C GLY A 510 -1.76 -2.99 58.05
N ALA A 511 -1.54 -4.04 57.28
CA ALA A 511 -0.35 -4.19 56.45
C ALA A 511 -0.73 -4.18 54.96
N ALA A 512 0.13 -3.60 54.12
CA ALA A 512 -0.01 -3.72 52.68
C ALA A 512 0.04 -5.19 52.24
N GLY A 513 -0.63 -5.51 51.13
CA GLY A 513 -0.52 -6.82 50.50
C GLY A 513 0.89 -7.08 49.96
N ALA A 514 1.13 -8.32 49.55
CA ALA A 514 2.35 -8.64 48.83
C ALA A 514 2.40 -7.88 47.49
N ALA A 515 3.59 -7.43 47.09
CA ALA A 515 3.78 -6.78 45.80
C ALA A 515 3.44 -7.74 44.64
N PRO A 516 2.93 -7.22 43.51
CA PRO A 516 2.73 -8.04 42.32
C PRO A 516 4.05 -8.65 41.86
N ARG A 517 3.98 -9.87 41.31
CA ARG A 517 5.13 -10.62 40.79
C ARG A 517 4.69 -11.47 39.60
N GLY A 518 5.64 -11.88 38.76
CA GLY A 518 5.38 -12.82 37.67
C GLY A 518 4.83 -14.16 38.19
N ALA A 519 3.96 -14.78 37.38
CA ALA A 519 3.41 -16.09 37.68
C ALA A 519 4.50 -17.17 37.58
N ALA A 520 4.37 -18.21 38.40
CA ALA A 520 5.06 -19.47 38.21
C ALA A 520 4.31 -20.26 37.13
N GLU A 521 4.95 -20.48 35.99
CA GLU A 521 4.37 -21.15 34.83
C GLU A 521 4.87 -22.60 34.72
N ASP A 522 4.12 -23.45 34.01
CA ASP A 522 4.58 -24.78 33.61
C ASP A 522 5.32 -24.74 32.26
N ALA A 523 5.67 -25.92 31.73
CA ALA A 523 6.38 -26.04 30.45
C ALA A 523 5.53 -25.60 29.23
N GLY A 524 4.21 -25.42 29.39
CA GLY A 524 3.32 -24.90 28.36
C GLY A 524 3.02 -23.41 28.52
N HIS A 525 3.80 -22.69 29.34
CA HIS A 525 3.57 -21.27 29.68
C HIS A 525 2.20 -21.01 30.32
N VAL A 526 1.63 -22.01 31.00
CA VAL A 526 0.36 -21.87 31.70
C VAL A 526 0.61 -21.55 33.18
N CYS A 527 -0.10 -20.57 33.72
CA CYS A 527 -0.07 -20.24 35.14
C CYS A 527 -0.46 -21.46 36.00
N THR A 528 0.46 -21.94 36.84
CA THR A 528 0.23 -23.13 37.67
C THR A 528 -0.73 -22.82 38.82
N ARG A 529 -1.91 -23.45 38.83
CA ARG A 529 -2.91 -23.22 39.89
C ARG A 529 -2.38 -23.73 41.24
N GLY A 530 -2.37 -22.85 42.24
CA GLY A 530 -2.02 -23.19 43.61
C GLY A 530 -1.42 -22.02 44.38
N ALA A 531 -1.01 -22.29 45.63
CA ALA A 531 -0.46 -21.27 46.54
C ALA A 531 0.79 -20.55 45.97
N ALA A 532 1.54 -21.19 45.08
CA ALA A 532 2.68 -20.60 44.40
C ALA A 532 2.32 -19.40 43.51
N ASN A 533 1.05 -19.25 43.14
CA ASN A 533 0.55 -18.13 42.34
C ASN A 533 -0.54 -17.30 43.02
N THR A 534 -0.82 -17.56 44.30
CA THR A 534 -1.67 -16.67 45.10
C THR A 534 -0.81 -15.55 45.68
N VAL A 535 -1.18 -14.30 45.40
CA VAL A 535 -0.57 -13.11 46.00
C VAL A 535 -1.43 -12.71 47.21
N ALA A 536 -0.82 -12.67 48.38
CA ALA A 536 -1.55 -12.35 49.61
C ALA A 536 -2.04 -10.90 49.59
N GLY A 537 -3.34 -10.71 49.82
CA GLY A 537 -3.92 -9.39 50.05
C GLY A 537 -3.43 -8.74 51.35
N GLY A 538 -3.67 -7.43 51.49
CA GLY A 538 -3.27 -6.70 52.70
C GLY A 538 -3.96 -7.20 53.95
N ALA A 539 -3.30 -7.12 55.10
CA ALA A 539 -3.93 -7.43 56.38
C ALA A 539 -4.75 -6.24 56.88
N GLY A 540 -5.98 -6.48 57.33
CA GLY A 540 -6.79 -5.48 58.02
C GLY A 540 -6.16 -5.04 59.34
N SER A 541 -6.54 -3.87 59.83
CA SER A 541 -6.09 -3.39 61.13
C SER A 541 -6.71 -4.20 62.27
N ALA A 542 -5.95 -4.45 63.33
CA ALA A 542 -6.45 -5.20 64.49
C ALA A 542 -7.04 -4.23 65.52
N ASN A 543 -8.29 -4.44 65.93
CA ASN A 543 -8.95 -3.58 66.91
C ASN A 543 -9.95 -4.34 67.80
N ARG A 544 -10.13 -3.88 69.05
CA ARG A 544 -11.10 -4.41 70.01
C ARG A 544 -11.82 -3.28 70.74
N CYS A 545 -13.16 -3.33 70.76
CA CYS A 545 -14.01 -2.41 71.52
C CYS A 545 -14.75 -3.21 72.59
N ASP A 546 -14.58 -2.84 73.87
CA ASP A 546 -15.25 -3.50 75.01
C ASP A 546 -15.15 -5.04 75.02
N GLY A 547 -14.02 -5.56 74.55
CA GLY A 547 -13.75 -7.01 74.46
C GLY A 547 -14.26 -7.69 73.19
N VAL A 548 -15.00 -6.99 72.34
CA VAL A 548 -15.47 -7.47 71.02
C VAL A 548 -14.42 -7.16 69.95
N ASP A 549 -14.12 -8.16 69.12
CA ASP A 549 -13.23 -8.00 67.97
C ASP A 549 -13.94 -7.21 66.86
N VAL A 550 -13.37 -6.05 66.54
CA VAL A 550 -13.84 -5.15 65.48
C VAL A 550 -12.74 -4.89 64.45
N SER A 551 -11.83 -5.85 64.29
CA SER A 551 -10.73 -5.77 63.33
C SER A 551 -11.23 -5.68 61.90
N GLY A 552 -10.48 -4.96 61.07
CA GLY A 552 -10.74 -4.87 59.63
C GLY A 552 -10.50 -6.21 58.93
N GLY A 553 -11.18 -6.42 57.81
CA GLY A 553 -11.00 -7.58 56.93
C GLY A 553 -9.66 -7.58 56.19
N THR A 554 -9.27 -8.73 55.66
CA THR A 554 -8.13 -8.84 54.73
C THR A 554 -8.49 -8.28 53.35
N GLY A 555 -7.49 -7.82 52.60
CA GLY A 555 -7.64 -7.46 51.19
C GLY A 555 -7.78 -8.69 50.29
N GLY A 556 -8.33 -8.49 49.09
CA GLY A 556 -8.44 -9.56 48.08
C GLY A 556 -7.08 -10.15 47.71
N SER A 557 -7.07 -11.45 47.42
CA SER A 557 -5.85 -12.21 47.11
C SER A 557 -5.92 -12.78 45.69
N PRO A 558 -5.29 -12.13 44.69
CA PRO A 558 -5.36 -12.62 43.32
C PRO A 558 -4.57 -13.93 43.17
N ALA A 559 -5.03 -14.78 42.26
CA ALA A 559 -4.43 -16.06 41.89
C ALA A 559 -4.30 -16.16 40.36
N CYS A 560 -3.97 -17.35 39.83
CA CYS A 560 -3.97 -17.56 38.38
C CYS A 560 -5.32 -17.16 37.77
N PRO A 561 -5.32 -16.34 36.69
CA PRO A 561 -6.54 -15.82 36.12
C PRO A 561 -7.40 -16.92 35.51
N THR A 562 -8.71 -16.69 35.51
CA THR A 562 -9.70 -17.46 34.75
C THR A 562 -10.52 -16.48 33.92
N PHE A 563 -10.70 -16.77 32.63
CA PHE A 563 -11.42 -15.87 31.71
C PHE A 563 -12.75 -15.37 32.32
N ALA A 564 -12.99 -14.06 32.22
CA ALA A 564 -14.19 -13.38 32.70
C ALA A 564 -14.55 -13.61 34.19
N SER A 565 -13.56 -13.87 35.05
CA SER A 565 -13.77 -14.13 36.48
C SER A 565 -13.32 -12.95 37.36
N PHE A 566 -13.99 -12.78 38.50
CA PHE A 566 -13.50 -11.93 39.58
C PHE A 566 -12.59 -12.72 40.50
N GLN A 567 -11.45 -12.13 40.86
CA GLN A 567 -10.56 -12.66 41.86
C GLN A 567 -11.21 -12.64 43.26
N PRO A 568 -10.74 -13.46 44.21
CA PRO A 568 -11.28 -13.48 45.57
C PRO A 568 -11.33 -12.08 46.20
N ALA A 569 -12.52 -11.69 46.66
CA ALA A 569 -12.73 -10.45 47.40
C ALA A 569 -12.02 -10.47 48.75
N GLY A 570 -11.81 -9.28 49.32
CA GLY A 570 -11.35 -9.16 50.69
C GLY A 570 -12.38 -9.70 51.69
N ASP A 571 -11.91 -10.11 52.86
CA ASP A 571 -12.81 -10.52 53.94
C ASP A 571 -13.62 -9.32 54.46
N ARG A 572 -14.79 -9.59 55.05
CA ARG A 572 -15.56 -8.58 55.78
C ARG A 572 -14.87 -8.22 57.09
N ASP A 573 -15.11 -7.00 57.57
CA ASP A 573 -14.70 -6.61 58.91
C ASP A 573 -15.41 -7.45 59.98
N ARG A 574 -14.91 -7.40 61.21
CA ARG A 574 -15.57 -8.01 62.38
C ARG A 574 -16.40 -6.96 63.14
N GLY A 575 -17.49 -7.40 63.77
CA GLY A 575 -18.34 -6.54 64.62
C GLY A 575 -19.70 -6.13 64.05
N GLY A 576 -20.51 -5.47 64.88
CA GLY A 576 -21.86 -5.00 64.50
C GLY A 576 -21.76 -3.78 63.58
N GLY A 577 -22.11 -3.95 62.29
CA GLY A 577 -21.95 -2.91 61.27
C GLY A 577 -20.68 -3.02 60.42
N ALA A 578 -20.04 -4.19 60.40
CA ALA A 578 -18.87 -4.49 59.58
C ALA A 578 -19.04 -4.09 58.10
N GLY A 579 -18.02 -3.40 57.56
CA GLY A 579 -17.92 -3.12 56.13
C GLY A 579 -17.75 -4.41 55.33
N SER A 580 -18.23 -4.42 54.09
CA SER A 580 -17.86 -5.46 53.14
C SER A 580 -16.39 -5.31 52.73
N GLY A 581 -15.68 -6.43 52.60
CA GLY A 581 -14.37 -6.39 51.94
C GLY A 581 -14.50 -5.88 50.51
N GLY A 582 -13.46 -5.21 50.01
CA GLY A 582 -13.40 -4.75 48.62
C GLY A 582 -13.51 -5.91 47.66
N ASN A 583 -14.17 -5.70 46.51
CA ASN A 583 -14.23 -6.71 45.46
C ASN A 583 -12.81 -7.03 44.97
N GLY A 584 -12.55 -8.29 44.64
CA GLY A 584 -11.29 -8.65 43.99
C GLY A 584 -11.20 -8.02 42.60
N GLY A 585 -9.99 -7.93 42.07
CA GLY A 585 -9.77 -7.47 40.70
C GLY A 585 -10.47 -8.38 39.69
N GLN A 586 -10.71 -7.86 38.49
CA GLN A 586 -11.29 -8.62 37.40
C GLN A 586 -10.19 -9.14 36.48
N ASP A 587 -10.25 -10.43 36.15
CA ASP A 587 -9.44 -11.03 35.10
C ASP A 587 -9.84 -10.45 33.72
N SER A 588 -9.12 -10.81 32.66
CA SER A 588 -9.43 -10.35 31.29
C SER A 588 -10.91 -10.52 30.95
N GLN A 589 -11.51 -9.48 30.34
CA GLN A 589 -12.88 -9.52 29.81
C GLN A 589 -12.94 -10.11 28.41
#